data_AF-A0A934A208-F1
#
_entry.id   AF-A0A934A208-F1
#
_cell.length_a   1.000
_cell.length_b   1.000
_cell.length_c   1.000
_cell.angle_alpha   90.00
_cell.angle_beta   90.00
_cell.angle_gamma   90.00
#
_symmetry.space_group_name_H-M   'P 1'
#
loop_
_entity.id
_entity.type
_entity.pdbx_description
1 polymer ?
#
loop_
_entity_poly.entity_id
_entity_poly.type
_entity_poly.pdbx_seq_one_letter_code
_entity_poly.pdbx_strand_id
1 'polypeptide(L)' 'ELETLVDFRSSGPTIDTTAFPNAPDDYYWTSTQYLTVTDWAWGVTFTFGVSHNSPKSDTYTVRCVHN' A
#
# COMPACT_ATOMS: atom_id res chain seq x y z
N GLU A 1 -2.83 -6.85 6.97
CA GLU A 1 -3.66 -5.70 7.37
C GLU A 1 -3.81 -4.67 6.25
N LEU A 2 -2.73 -4.26 5.55
CA LEU A 2 -2.87 -3.40 4.36
C LEU A 2 -3.07 -4.17 3.04
N GLU A 3 -2.29 -5.24 2.78
CA GLU A 3 -2.47 -6.11 1.60
C GLU A 3 -3.88 -6.72 1.53
N THR A 4 -4.53 -6.92 2.68
CA THR A 4 -5.89 -7.46 2.75
C THR A 4 -6.95 -6.50 2.22
N LEU A 5 -6.60 -5.24 1.96
CA LEU A 5 -7.48 -4.25 1.34
C LEU A 5 -7.43 -4.29 -0.20
N VAL A 6 -6.53 -5.07 -0.79
CA VAL A 6 -6.42 -5.18 -2.25
C VAL A 6 -7.63 -5.92 -2.81
N ASP A 7 -8.37 -5.27 -3.69
CA ASP A 7 -9.53 -5.82 -4.39
C ASP A 7 -9.31 -5.86 -5.91
N PHE A 8 -9.05 -7.05 -6.44
CA PHE A 8 -8.86 -7.30 -7.88
C PHE A 8 -10.17 -7.42 -8.67
N ARG A 9 -11.34 -7.28 -8.02
CA ARG A 9 -12.63 -7.31 -8.73
C ARG A 9 -12.94 -5.99 -9.43
N SER A 10 -12.24 -4.92 -9.04
CA SER A 10 -12.34 -3.59 -9.64
C SER A 10 -11.55 -3.51 -10.95
N SER A 11 -12.13 -2.87 -11.97
CA SER A 11 -11.42 -2.49 -13.20
C SER A 11 -10.67 -1.15 -13.08
N GLY A 12 -10.76 -0.49 -11.92
CA GLY A 12 -10.06 0.74 -11.56
C GLY A 12 -9.04 0.50 -10.43
N PRO A 13 -8.88 1.44 -9.48
CA PRO A 13 -8.07 1.21 -8.29
C PRO A 13 -8.39 -0.12 -7.63
N THR A 14 -7.35 -0.85 -7.23
CA THR A 14 -7.45 -2.13 -6.54
C THR A 14 -7.75 -1.96 -5.05
N ILE A 15 -8.52 -0.94 -4.70
CA ILE A 15 -9.05 -0.69 -3.36
C ILE A 15 -10.53 -0.34 -3.49
N ASP A 16 -11.35 -0.75 -2.52
CA ASP A 16 -12.77 -0.40 -2.49
C ASP A 16 -12.93 1.12 -2.32
N THR A 17 -13.21 1.83 -3.41
CA THR A 17 -13.42 3.28 -3.41
C THR A 17 -14.75 3.70 -2.78
N THR A 18 -15.67 2.77 -2.53
CA THR A 18 -16.91 3.04 -1.79
C THR A 18 -16.64 3.04 -0.29
N ALA A 19 -15.85 2.07 0.20
CA ALA A 19 -15.40 2.02 1.59
C ALA A 19 -14.33 3.08 1.89
N PHE A 20 -13.51 3.43 0.90
CA PHE A 20 -12.39 4.39 1.03
C PHE A 20 -12.46 5.50 -0.03
N PRO A 21 -13.47 6.39 0.01
CA PRO A 21 -13.74 7.38 -1.05
C PRO A 21 -12.64 8.44 -1.25
N ASN A 22 -11.72 8.56 -0.29
CA ASN A 22 -10.56 9.48 -0.36
C ASN A 22 -9.23 8.72 -0.27
N ALA A 23 -9.18 7.46 -0.71
CA ALA A 23 -7.92 6.75 -0.88
C ALA A 23 -7.36 7.03 -2.29
N PRO A 24 -6.23 7.76 -2.40
CA PRO A 24 -5.44 7.72 -3.61
C PRO A 24 -5.13 6.27 -4.00
N ASP A 25 -5.15 5.98 -5.28
CA ASP A 25 -4.69 4.74 -5.89
C ASP A 25 -3.16 4.73 -6.02
N ASP A 26 -2.49 5.05 -4.92
CA ASP A 26 -1.04 5.26 -4.83
C ASP A 26 -0.35 4.13 -4.03
N TYR A 27 0.95 4.28 -3.79
CA TYR A 27 1.75 3.45 -2.91
C TYR A 27 1.60 3.89 -1.44
N TYR A 28 1.41 2.90 -0.59
CA TYR A 28 1.23 3.07 0.85
C TYR A 28 2.27 2.25 1.61
N TRP A 29 2.94 2.89 2.56
CA TRP A 29 3.89 2.21 3.43
C TRP A 29 3.22 1.16 4.32
N THR A 30 3.92 0.05 4.52
CA THR A 30 3.66 -0.88 5.63
C THR A 30 4.66 -0.64 6.77
N SER A 31 4.39 -1.18 7.95
CA SER A 31 5.34 -1.19 9.06
C SER A 31 6.48 -2.22 8.89
N THR A 32 6.53 -2.95 7.77
CA THR A 32 7.47 -4.05 7.56
C THR A 32 8.75 -3.56 6.89
N GLN A 33 9.89 -3.75 7.57
CA GLN A 33 11.21 -3.46 7.01
C GLN A 33 11.62 -4.50 5.94
N TYR A 34 12.32 -4.06 4.90
CA TYR A 34 12.94 -4.97 3.95
C TYR A 34 14.24 -5.53 4.56
N LEU A 35 14.33 -6.85 4.69
CA LEU A 35 15.41 -7.49 5.45
C LEU A 35 16.77 -7.48 4.74
N THR A 36 16.79 -7.50 3.41
CA THR A 36 18.04 -7.50 2.64
C THR A 36 18.71 -6.13 2.63
N VAL A 37 17.92 -5.05 2.63
CA VAL A 37 18.40 -3.65 2.67
C VAL A 37 17.59 -2.90 3.72
N THR A 38 18.17 -2.71 4.90
CA THR A 38 17.47 -2.19 6.09
C THR A 38 16.99 -0.74 5.95
N ASP A 39 17.56 0.00 5.01
CA ASP A 39 17.15 1.36 4.66
C ASP A 39 15.88 1.39 3.81
N TRP A 40 15.33 0.22 3.47
CA TRP A 40 14.12 0.07 2.66
C TRP A 40 12.99 -0.53 3.50
N ALA A 41 11.76 -0.29 3.08
CA ALA A 41 10.55 -0.84 3.68
C ALA A 41 9.62 -1.40 2.59
N TRP A 42 8.69 -2.25 3.00
CA TRP A 42 7.63 -2.73 2.12
C TRP A 42 6.45 -1.77 2.11
N GLY A 43 5.74 -1.77 0.99
CA GLY A 43 4.50 -1.02 0.81
C GLY A 43 3.68 -1.64 -0.30
N VAL A 44 2.42 -1.25 -0.36
CA VAL A 44 1.40 -1.77 -1.28
C VAL A 44 0.94 -0.64 -2.18
N THR A 45 0.95 -0.85 -3.50
CA THR A 45 0.28 0.07 -4.44
C THR A 45 -1.12 -0.41 -4.74
N PHE A 46 -2.11 0.47 -4.60
CA PHE A 46 -3.48 0.19 -5.02
C PHE A 46 -3.73 0.51 -6.50
N THR A 47 -2.75 1.02 -7.24
CA THR A 47 -2.85 1.15 -8.71
C THR A 47 -2.99 -0.22 -9.37
N PHE A 48 -2.19 -1.19 -8.90
CA PHE A 48 -2.12 -2.55 -9.47
C PHE A 48 -2.32 -3.67 -8.45
N GLY A 49 -2.42 -3.35 -7.17
CA GLY A 49 -2.65 -4.33 -6.10
C GLY A 49 -1.40 -5.15 -5.78
N VAL A 50 -0.22 -4.57 -5.91
CA VAL A 50 1.06 -5.29 -5.73
C VAL A 50 1.89 -4.67 -4.62
N SER A 51 2.71 -5.52 -4.00
CA SER A 51 3.67 -5.11 -2.97
C SER A 51 5.06 -4.96 -3.58
N HIS A 52 5.75 -3.88 -3.23
CA HIS A 52 7.15 -3.67 -3.61
C HIS A 52 7.90 -2.98 -2.47
N ASN A 53 9.23 -3.04 -2.48
CA ASN A 53 10.09 -2.39 -1.49
C ASN A 53 10.71 -1.10 -2.04
N SER A 54 10.74 -0.04 -1.24
CA SER A 54 11.35 1.25 -1.59
C SER A 54 12.21 1.81 -0.46
N PRO A 55 13.16 2.72 -0.74
CA PRO A 55 13.91 3.45 0.28
C PRO A 55 13.00 4.18 1.27
N LYS A 56 13.29 4.08 2.57
CA LYS A 56 12.56 4.79 3.64
C LYS A 56 12.70 6.32 3.55
N SER A 57 13.64 6.82 2.75
CA SER A 57 13.78 8.25 2.43
C SER A 57 12.69 8.78 1.50
N ASP A 58 11.99 7.90 0.80
CA ASP A 58 10.98 8.29 -0.17
C ASP A 58 9.68 8.68 0.55
N THR A 59 8.98 9.67 -0.01
CA THR A 59 7.74 10.18 0.56
C THR A 59 6.56 9.48 -0.09
N TYR A 60 5.90 8.59 0.66
CA TYR A 60 4.69 7.89 0.25
C TYR A 60 3.61 7.98 1.32
N THR A 61 2.39 7.58 0.94
CA THR A 61 1.20 7.70 1.79
C THR A 61 1.25 6.68 2.94
N VAL A 62 0.67 7.05 4.09
CA VAL A 62 0.44 6.14 5.21
C VAL A 62 -1.05 6.05 5.52
N ARG A 63 -1.51 4.87 5.92
CA ARG A 63 -2.88 4.65 6.38
C ARG A 63 -2.84 3.82 7.66
N CYS A 64 -3.45 4.34 8.71
CA CYS A 64 -3.75 3.52 9.88
C CYS A 64 -4.82 2.50 9.49
N VAL A 65 -4.48 1.23 9.67
CA VAL A 65 -5.41 0.11 9.58
C VAL A 65 -5.53 -0.50 10.98
N HIS A 66 -6.72 -0.97 11.30
CA HIS A 66 -7.04 -1.65 12.54
C HIS A 66 -7.92 -2.85 12.22
N ASN A 67 -7.69 -3.95 12.93
CA ASN A 67 -8.40 -5.21 12.80
C ASN A 67 -9.54 -5.33 13.82
#